data_AF-A0A0K2RQU7-F1
#
_entry.id   AF-A0A0K2RQU7-F1
#
_cell.length_a   1.000
_cell.length_b   1.000
_cell.length_c   1.000
_cell.angle_alpha   90.00
_cell.angle_beta   90.00
_cell.angle_gamma   90.00
#
_symmetry.space_group_name_H-M   'P 1'
#
loop_
_entity.id
_entity.type
_entity.pdbx_description
1 polymer ?
#
loop_
_entity_poly.entity_id
_entity_poly.type
_entity_poly.pdbx_seq_one_letter_code
_entity_poly.pdbx_strand_id
1 'polypeptide(L)' 'MRGVIDRVGKDHFDLAVMLPGEVRRSGNVVSVATIPFQSLAALRSLRGQDF' A
#
# COMPACT_ATOMS: atom_id res chain seq x y z
N MET A 1 0.28 -0.55 10.66
CA MET A 1 -0.70 -0.79 9.58
C MET A 1 0.08 -1.27 8.36
N ARG A 2 -0.26 -2.41 7.75
CA ARG A 2 0.40 -2.93 6.54
C ARG A 2 -0.57 -2.76 5.37
N GLY A 3 -0.08 -2.26 4.25
CA GLY A 3 -0.85 -2.09 3.02
C GLY A 3 -0.05 -2.58 1.83
N VAL A 4 -0.75 -2.98 0.77
CA VAL A 4 -0.14 -3.44 -0.48
C VAL A 4 -0.46 -2.44 -1.58
N ILE A 5 0.55 -2.07 -2.36
CA ILE A 5 0.34 -1.29 -3.57
C ILE A 5 -0.19 -2.25 -4.63
N ASP A 6 -1.47 -2.10 -4.99
CA ASP A 6 -2.16 -3.02 -5.89
C ASP A 6 -2.09 -2.54 -7.35
N ARG A 7 -2.10 -1.22 -7.56
CA ARG A 7 -2.09 -0.58 -8.87
C ARG A 7 -1.20 0.63 -8.86
N VAL A 8 -0.55 0.88 -9.99
CA VAL A 8 0.28 2.06 -10.20
C VAL A 8 -0.15 2.68 -11.52
N GLY A 9 -0.62 3.92 -11.45
CA GLY A 9 -0.95 4.74 -12.60
C GLY A 9 0.20 5.65 -12.99
N LYS A 10 -0.08 6.60 -13.90
CA LYS A 10 0.91 7.57 -14.36
C LYS A 10 1.41 8.50 -13.23
N ASP A 11 0.51 8.86 -12.31
CA ASP A 11 0.72 9.92 -11.32
C ASP A 11 0.18 9.57 -9.91
N HIS A 12 -0.24 8.32 -9.71
CA HIS A 12 -0.81 7.85 -8.45
C HIS A 12 -0.56 6.34 -8.26
N PHE A 13 -0.83 5.87 -7.06
CA PHE A 13 -0.96 4.45 -6.76
C PHE A 13 -2.17 4.19 -5.86
N ASP A 14 -2.71 2.97 -5.94
CA ASP A 14 -3.75 2.51 -5.02
C ASP A 14 -3.13 1.64 -3.92
N LEU A 15 -3.40 2.02 -2.67
CA LEU A 15 -3.02 1.27 -1.48
C LEU A 15 -4.23 0.49 -0.97
N ALA A 16 -4.19 -0.83 -1.09
CA ALA A 16 -5.13 -1.70 -0.40
C ALA A 16 -4.72 -1.82 1.06
N VAL A 17 -5.71 -1.74 1.94
CA VAL A 17 -5.57 -1.88 3.39
C VAL A 17 -6.34 -3.11 3.87
N MET A 18 -5.74 -3.86 4.79
CA MET A 18 -6.29 -5.07 5.41
C MET A 18 -6.16 -4.93 6.92
N LEU A 19 -6.87 -5.78 7.67
CA LEU A 19 -6.64 -5.86 9.10
C LEU A 19 -5.23 -6.43 9.39
N PRO A 20 -4.62 -6.09 10.54
CA PRO A 20 -3.30 -6.61 10.90
C PRO A 20 -3.27 -8.14 10.88
N GLY A 21 -2.24 -8.71 10.24
CA GLY A 21 -2.03 -10.16 10.15
C GLY A 21 -2.77 -10.83 9.00
N GLU A 22 -3.69 -10.14 8.32
CA GLU A 22 -4.38 -10.69 7.16
C GLU A 22 -3.52 -10.62 5.91
N VAL A 23 -3.62 -11.68 5.10
CA VAL A 23 -3.02 -11.73 3.77
C VAL A 23 -3.90 -10.96 2.79
N ARG A 24 -3.26 -10.29 1.82
CA ARG A 24 -3.95 -9.62 0.73
C ARG A 24 -4.76 -10.63 -0.10
N ARG A 25 -6.08 -10.63 0.10
CA ARG A 25 -7.11 -11.33 -0.70
C ARG A 25 -8.28 -10.37 -0.93
N SER A 26 -9.02 -10.55 -2.04
CA SER A 26 -10.11 -9.62 -2.39
C SER A 26 -11.11 -9.39 -1.25
N GLY A 27 -11.51 -10.46 -0.55
CA GLY A 27 -12.43 -10.37 0.59
C GLY A 27 -11.84 -9.82 1.89
N ASN A 28 -10.52 -9.63 1.98
CA ASN A 28 -9.84 -9.13 3.18
C ASN A 28 -9.45 -7.65 3.05
N VAL A 29 -9.76 -7.00 1.93
CA VAL A 29 -9.50 -5.57 1.75
C VAL A 29 -10.60 -4.78 2.44
N VAL A 30 -10.25 -4.04 3.49
CA VAL A 30 -11.20 -3.23 4.26
C VAL A 30 -11.33 -1.81 3.72
N SER A 31 -10.30 -1.32 3.02
CA SER A 31 -10.36 -0.04 2.30
C SER A 31 -9.30 0.04 1.20
N VAL A 32 -9.54 0.93 0.24
CA VAL A 32 -8.57 1.31 -0.79
C VAL A 32 -8.40 2.82 -0.74
N ALA A 33 -7.15 3.27 -0.71
CA ALA A 33 -6.80 4.69 -0.81
C ALA A 33 -6.00 4.95 -2.08
N THR A 34 -6.46 5.89 -2.90
CA THR A 34 -5.71 6.38 -4.06
C THR A 34 -4.82 7.53 -3.63
N ILE A 35 -3.51 7.38 -3.85
CA ILE A 35 -2.49 8.32 -3.39
C ILE A 35 -1.79 8.94 -4.60
N PRO A 36 -2.00 10.25 -4.88
CA PRO A 36 -1.24 10.97 -5.90
C PRO A 36 0.25 11.04 -5.52
N PHE A 37 1.17 10.88 -6.47
CA PHE A 37 2.61 10.99 -6.18
C PHE A 37 3.01 12.39 -5.69
N GLN A 38 2.32 13.42 -6.17
CA GLN A 38 2.57 14.81 -5.77
C GLN A 38 2.21 15.09 -4.31
N SER A 39 1.42 14.24 -3.65
CA SER A 39 1.13 14.40 -2.21
C SER A 39 2.19 13.77 -1.30
N LEU A 40 3.15 13.03 -1.86
CA LEU A 40 4.22 12.38 -1.10
C LEU A 40 5.36 13.35 -0.85
N ALA A 41 5.64 13.64 0.42
CA ALA A 41 6.82 14.43 0.80
C ALA A 41 8.13 13.61 0.70
N ALA A 42 8.09 12.31 0.99
CA ALA A 42 9.23 11.40 0.91
C ALA A 42 8.78 9.94 0.82
N LEU A 43 9.62 9.08 0.23
CA LEU A 43 9.43 7.63 0.18
C LEU A 43 10.74 6.94 0.57
N ARG A 44 10.66 5.97 1.50
CA ARG A 44 11.78 5.11 1.87
C ARG A 44 11.41 3.65 1.62
N SER A 45 12.28 2.95 0.90
CA SER A 45 12.27 1.49 0.90
C SER A 45 12.97 0.98 2.16
N LEU A 46 12.29 0.12 2.92
CA LEU A 46 12.93 -0.68 3.95
C LEU A 46 13.61 -1.86 3.23
N ARG A 47 14.89 -1.70 2.85
CA ARG A 47 15.70 -2.86 2.45
C ARG A 47 15.77 -3.80 3.66
N GLY A 48 15.46 -5.07 3.41
CA GLY A 48 15.54 -6.23 4.32
C GLY A 48 15.82 -5.89 5.78
N GLN A 49 14.77 -5.80 6.59
CA GLN A 49 14.92 -6.36 7.93
C GLN A 49 14.93 -7.88 7.73
N ASP A 50 16.07 -8.48 8.05
CA ASP A 50 16.19 -9.91 8.27
C ASP A 50 15.01 -10.36 9.14
N PHE A 51 14.14 -11.19 8.57
CA PHE A 51 13.10 -11.89 9.30
C PHE A 51 13.70 -13.15 9.93
#